data_AF-A0A3P0M5X6-F1
#
_entry.id   AF-A0A3P0M5X6-F1
#
_cell.length_a   1.000
_cell.length_b   1.000
_cell.length_c   1.000
_cell.angle_alpha   90.00
_cell.angle_beta   90.00
_cell.angle_gamma   90.00
#
_symmetry.space_group_name_H-M   'P 1'
#
loop_
_entity.id
_entity.type
_entity.pdbx_description
1 polymer ?
#
loop_
_entity_poly.entity_id
_entity_poly.type
_entity_poly.pdbx_seq_one_letter_code
_entity_poly.pdbx_strand_id
1 'polypeptide(L)'
;EGKKVRRKDVLGWRGEYEGMPHLHFEIFMLPKDFDAYFGRTQLGNGTPNPPTGTDWWGHAYFVIPAGSRFRRLPEKADARNKLHGIEFKPGQEGSNSLPLLVETYFSVGSKYTNVWSLAQDGTRTLLTPQPVEEKDYEYDLYKRATALYPPCPSDGYELLRFGRILSPSQTLAANARATWMQVNWAAD
;
A
#
# COMPACT_ATOMS: atom_id res chain seq x y z
N GLU A 1 18.50 41.64 -16.78
CA GLU A 1 17.55 41.11 -15.77
C GLU A 1 16.41 40.38 -16.46
N GLY A 2 15.84 39.34 -15.84
CA GLY A 2 14.74 38.55 -16.41
C GLY A 2 13.34 39.13 -16.11
N LYS A 3 12.34 38.74 -16.91
CA LYS A 3 10.93 39.15 -16.71
C LYS A 3 10.37 38.47 -15.46
N LYS A 4 9.83 39.26 -14.53
CA LYS A 4 9.09 38.73 -13.37
C LYS A 4 7.77 38.11 -13.85
N VAL A 5 7.48 36.90 -13.40
CA VAL A 5 6.23 36.19 -13.63
C VAL A 5 5.55 35.91 -12.30
N ARG A 6 4.23 35.87 -12.27
CA ARG A 6 3.41 35.55 -11.09
C ARG A 6 2.85 34.14 -11.20
N ARG A 7 2.46 33.59 -10.05
CA ARG A 7 1.77 32.30 -10.01
C ARG A 7 0.51 32.38 -10.88
N LYS A 8 0.36 31.41 -11.79
CA LYS A 8 -0.72 31.28 -12.78
C LYS A 8 -0.65 32.23 -13.98
N ASP A 9 0.44 32.98 -14.15
CA ASP A 9 0.64 33.70 -15.41
C ASP A 9 0.75 32.69 -16.56
N VAL A 10 0.12 33.02 -17.69
CA VAL A 10 0.26 32.25 -18.91
C VAL A 10 1.66 32.47 -19.46
N LEU A 11 2.50 31.43 -19.41
CA LEU A 11 3.89 31.47 -19.88
C LEU A 11 4.02 31.12 -21.37
N GLY A 12 3.02 30.45 -21.93
CA GLY A 12 2.99 30.00 -23.32
C GLY A 12 1.86 29.02 -23.57
N TRP A 13 1.88 28.39 -24.74
CA TRP A 13 0.92 27.37 -25.16
C TRP A 13 1.63 26.02 -25.32
N ARG A 14 0.91 24.92 -25.06
CA ARG A 14 1.44 23.56 -25.23
C ARG A 14 1.86 23.35 -26.69
N GLY A 15 3.04 22.76 -26.89
CA GLY A 15 3.56 22.40 -28.20
C GLY A 15 3.18 20.99 -28.65
N GLU A 16 3.85 20.54 -29.69
CA GLU A 16 3.71 19.21 -30.29
C GLU A 16 5.11 18.64 -30.56
N TYR A 17 5.29 17.34 -30.34
CA TYR A 17 6.48 16.59 -30.73
C TYR A 17 6.02 15.28 -31.36
N GLU A 18 6.54 14.97 -32.55
CA GLU A 18 6.17 13.79 -33.36
C GLU A 18 4.64 13.61 -33.54
N GLY A 19 3.92 14.69 -33.86
CA GLY A 19 2.47 14.63 -34.09
C GLY A 19 1.62 14.54 -32.81
N MET A 20 2.26 14.51 -31.64
CA MET A 20 1.59 14.31 -30.37
C MET A 20 1.72 15.57 -29.48
N PRO A 21 0.63 16.04 -28.86
CA PRO A 21 0.67 17.19 -27.98
C PRO A 21 1.50 16.90 -26.73
N HIS A 22 2.57 17.66 -26.52
CA HIS A 22 3.53 17.44 -25.43
C HIS A 22 3.78 18.72 -24.62
N LEU A 23 3.94 18.56 -23.31
CA LEU A 23 4.46 19.58 -22.40
C LEU A 23 5.48 18.90 -21.47
N HIS A 24 6.76 19.20 -21.67
CA HIS A 24 7.82 18.82 -20.74
C HIS A 24 8.10 19.99 -19.80
N PHE A 25 8.20 19.72 -18.51
CA PHE A 25 8.65 20.70 -17.54
C PHE A 25 9.56 20.02 -16.53
N GLU A 26 10.56 20.77 -16.07
CA GLU A 26 11.53 20.30 -15.10
C GLU A 26 11.50 21.22 -13.89
N ILE A 27 11.59 20.61 -12.71
CA ILE A 27 11.76 21.32 -11.45
C ILE A 27 13.18 21.04 -10.99
N PHE A 28 13.98 22.09 -10.91
CA PHE A 28 15.35 22.00 -10.41
C PHE A 28 15.42 22.46 -8.97
N MET A 29 16.32 21.83 -8.22
CA MET A 29 16.66 22.20 -6.85
C MET A 29 18.14 21.91 -6.62
N LEU A 30 18.77 22.70 -5.74
CA LEU A 30 20.12 22.40 -5.32
C LEU A 30 20.11 21.08 -4.53
N PRO A 31 21.19 20.28 -4.58
CA PRO A 31 21.25 19.00 -3.85
C PRO A 31 20.85 19.12 -2.37
N LYS A 32 21.31 20.18 -1.70
CA LYS A 32 20.96 20.46 -0.29
C LYS A 32 19.45 20.65 -0.09
N ASP A 33 18.77 21.35 -0.99
CA ASP A 33 17.33 21.62 -0.89
C ASP A 33 16.53 20.35 -1.24
N PHE A 34 17.02 19.57 -2.22
CA PHE A 34 16.48 18.25 -2.53
C PHE A 34 16.53 17.34 -1.30
N ASP A 35 17.69 17.20 -0.68
CA ASP A 35 17.87 16.35 0.50
C ASP A 35 17.05 16.85 1.69
N ALA A 36 16.94 18.18 1.88
CA ALA A 36 16.12 18.75 2.93
C ALA A 36 14.62 18.43 2.76
N TYR A 37 14.12 18.42 1.52
CA TYR A 37 12.71 18.17 1.24
C TYR A 37 12.38 16.66 1.12
N PHE A 38 13.19 15.94 0.35
CA PHE A 38 12.99 14.53 -0.01
C PHE A 38 13.83 13.55 0.82
N GLY A 39 14.81 13.98 1.63
CA GLY A 39 15.62 13.04 2.42
C GLY A 39 14.78 12.13 3.32
N ARG A 40 13.64 12.63 3.82
CA ARG A 40 12.67 11.84 4.60
C ARG A 40 12.02 10.69 3.82
N THR A 41 11.99 10.75 2.49
CA THR A 41 11.42 9.70 1.63
C THR A 41 12.42 8.58 1.35
N GLN A 42 13.69 8.74 1.75
CA GLN A 42 14.73 7.72 1.64
C GLN A 42 14.92 7.17 0.22
N LEU A 43 14.76 8.04 -0.80
CA LEU A 43 14.97 7.69 -2.20
C LEU A 43 16.38 7.12 -2.42
N GLY A 44 16.47 6.02 -3.16
CA GLY A 44 17.73 5.32 -3.43
C GLY A 44 18.21 4.41 -2.30
N ASN A 45 17.56 4.41 -1.13
CA ASN A 45 17.86 3.44 -0.08
C ASN A 45 17.18 2.09 -0.42
N GLY A 46 17.98 1.04 -0.68
CA GLY A 46 17.49 -0.31 -0.95
C GLY A 46 16.82 -0.98 0.26
N THR A 47 17.07 -0.47 1.47
CA THR A 47 16.48 -0.93 2.74
C THR A 47 15.99 0.27 3.55
N PRO A 48 14.91 0.94 3.12
CA PRO A 48 14.40 2.11 3.81
C PRO A 48 13.89 1.74 5.21
N ASN A 49 14.17 2.59 6.19
CA ASN A 49 13.59 2.45 7.52
C ASN A 49 12.11 2.85 7.47
N PRO A 50 11.18 1.99 7.91
CA PRO A 50 9.76 2.35 7.92
C PRO A 50 9.53 3.62 8.75
N PRO A 51 8.87 4.66 8.21
CA PRO A 51 8.62 5.89 8.96
C PRO A 51 7.66 5.61 10.12
N THR A 52 7.95 6.14 11.31
CA THR A 52 7.07 6.03 12.50
C THR A 52 6.02 7.14 12.57
N GLY A 53 6.06 8.10 11.65
CA GLY A 53 5.12 9.21 11.58
C GLY A 53 3.71 8.78 11.12
N THR A 54 2.77 9.71 11.28
CA THR A 54 1.36 9.55 10.93
C THR A 54 1.01 10.03 9.51
N ASP A 55 2.00 10.59 8.80
CA ASP A 55 1.87 11.07 7.43
C ASP A 55 1.79 9.86 6.48
N TRP A 56 0.60 9.64 5.89
CA TRP A 56 0.32 8.48 5.05
C TRP A 56 -0.51 8.85 3.83
N TRP A 57 0.04 8.60 2.63
CA TRP A 57 -0.60 8.95 1.36
C TRP A 57 -0.30 7.90 0.29
N GLY A 58 -1.26 7.71 -0.63
CA GLY A 58 -1.10 6.83 -1.78
C GLY A 58 -1.21 5.35 -1.40
N HIS A 59 -0.35 4.55 -2.02
CA HIS A 59 -0.36 3.09 -1.88
C HIS A 59 0.42 2.66 -0.64
N ALA A 60 -0.03 1.56 -0.02
CA ALA A 60 0.69 0.92 1.07
C ALA A 60 1.72 -0.05 0.52
N TYR A 61 2.91 -0.05 1.11
CA TYR A 61 3.95 -1.02 0.79
C TYR A 61 4.47 -1.67 2.07
N PHE A 62 4.66 -2.98 2.04
CA PHE A 62 5.33 -3.70 3.13
C PHE A 62 6.07 -4.92 2.58
N VAL A 63 7.02 -5.40 3.38
CA VAL A 63 7.87 -6.53 3.04
C VAL A 63 7.45 -7.73 3.89
N ILE A 64 7.20 -8.87 3.24
CA ILE A 64 7.04 -10.15 3.92
C ILE A 64 8.37 -10.89 3.84
N PRO A 65 9.02 -11.22 4.97
CA PRO A 65 10.29 -11.94 4.96
C PRO A 65 10.18 -13.32 4.29
N ALA A 66 11.28 -13.81 3.72
CA ALA A 66 11.39 -15.20 3.27
C ALA A 66 11.08 -16.18 4.42
N GLY A 67 10.46 -17.31 4.10
CA GLY A 67 10.07 -18.35 5.05
C GLY A 67 8.82 -18.01 5.88
N SER A 68 8.11 -16.93 5.56
CA SER A 68 6.85 -16.59 6.21
C SER A 68 5.78 -17.62 5.88
N ARG A 69 4.90 -17.92 6.84
CA ARG A 69 3.82 -18.90 6.67
C ARG A 69 2.53 -18.19 6.27
N PHE A 70 1.87 -18.72 5.25
CA PHE A 70 0.57 -18.28 4.77
C PHE A 70 -0.50 -19.29 5.19
N ARG A 71 -1.66 -18.75 5.57
CA ARG A 71 -2.82 -19.54 5.94
C ARG A 71 -3.86 -19.49 4.82
N ARG A 72 -4.62 -20.58 4.68
CA ARG A 72 -5.75 -20.64 3.75
C ARG A 72 -6.86 -19.68 4.15
N LEU A 73 -7.06 -19.46 5.44
CA LEU A 73 -8.07 -18.55 6.01
C LEU A 73 -7.54 -17.88 7.29
N PRO A 74 -8.15 -16.77 7.71
CA PRO A 74 -7.96 -16.21 9.04
C PRO A 74 -8.13 -17.27 10.14
N GLU A 75 -7.38 -17.13 11.22
CA GLU A 75 -7.61 -17.94 12.41
C GLU A 75 -9.03 -17.71 12.93
N LYS A 76 -9.69 -18.80 13.37
CA LYS A 76 -11.08 -18.79 13.90
C LYS A 76 -12.16 -18.46 12.85
N ALA A 77 -11.84 -18.48 11.56
CA ALA A 77 -12.88 -18.50 10.54
C ALA A 77 -13.78 -19.73 10.72
N ASP A 78 -15.08 -19.55 10.54
CA ASP A 78 -16.07 -20.62 10.66
C ASP A 78 -16.08 -21.55 9.42
N ALA A 79 -16.92 -22.59 9.47
CA ALA A 79 -17.06 -23.56 8.36
C ALA A 79 -17.60 -22.93 7.05
N ARG A 80 -18.08 -21.68 7.09
CA ARG A 80 -18.55 -20.90 5.93
C ARG A 80 -17.49 -19.90 5.47
N ASN A 81 -16.25 -20.03 5.94
CA ASN A 81 -15.11 -19.17 5.66
C ASN A 81 -15.33 -17.72 6.14
N LYS A 82 -16.08 -17.52 7.23
CA LYS A 82 -16.35 -16.20 7.79
C LYS A 82 -15.66 -15.98 9.13
N LEU A 83 -15.11 -14.79 9.34
CA LEU A 83 -14.64 -14.32 10.64
C LEU A 83 -15.54 -13.18 11.09
N HIS A 84 -16.25 -13.37 12.21
CA HIS A 84 -17.24 -12.41 12.73
C HIS A 84 -18.28 -11.96 11.67
N GLY A 85 -18.67 -12.88 10.78
CA GLY A 85 -19.64 -12.60 9.71
C GLY A 85 -19.04 -11.97 8.45
N ILE A 86 -17.76 -11.57 8.45
CA ILE A 86 -17.03 -11.13 7.26
C ILE A 86 -16.49 -12.35 6.52
N GLU A 87 -16.84 -12.46 5.25
CA GLU A 87 -16.40 -13.55 4.39
C GLU A 87 -14.99 -13.32 3.85
N PHE A 88 -14.19 -14.40 3.85
CA PHE A 88 -12.86 -14.42 3.27
C PHE A 88 -12.80 -15.48 2.18
N LYS A 89 -12.31 -15.11 1.00
CA LYS A 89 -12.03 -16.06 -0.07
C LYS A 89 -10.90 -17.00 0.40
N PRO A 90 -11.11 -18.32 0.43
CA PRO A 90 -10.04 -19.24 0.82
C PRO A 90 -8.86 -19.17 -0.14
N GLY A 91 -7.65 -19.02 0.40
CA GLY A 91 -6.40 -19.12 -0.33
C GLY A 91 -5.80 -20.53 -0.27
N GLN A 92 -4.48 -20.59 -0.38
CA GLN A 92 -3.69 -21.80 -0.19
C GLN A 92 -2.72 -21.60 0.99
N GLU A 93 -2.53 -22.67 1.77
CA GLU A 93 -1.47 -22.69 2.79
C GLU A 93 -0.11 -22.89 2.13
N GLY A 94 0.93 -22.31 2.72
CA GLY A 94 2.28 -22.45 2.20
C GLY A 94 3.27 -21.48 2.82
N SER A 95 4.40 -21.31 2.14
CA SER A 95 5.45 -20.39 2.54
C SER A 95 6.20 -19.87 1.32
N ASN A 96 6.68 -18.62 1.41
CA ASN A 96 7.52 -18.02 0.38
C ASN A 96 9.00 -18.38 0.59
N SER A 97 9.71 -18.70 -0.49
CA SER A 97 11.16 -18.94 -0.45
C SER A 97 11.99 -17.66 -0.51
N LEU A 98 11.47 -16.62 -1.17
CA LEU A 98 12.08 -15.30 -1.29
C LEU A 98 11.25 -14.25 -0.56
N PRO A 99 11.85 -13.12 -0.10
CA PRO A 99 11.08 -12.01 0.43
C PRO A 99 10.06 -11.51 -0.60
N LEU A 100 8.89 -11.08 -0.13
CA LEU A 100 7.86 -10.49 -0.98
C LEU A 100 7.77 -8.99 -0.72
N LEU A 101 7.73 -8.21 -1.80
CA LEU A 101 7.29 -6.83 -1.78
C LEU A 101 5.80 -6.82 -2.09
N VAL A 102 5.00 -6.28 -1.19
CA VAL A 102 3.55 -6.22 -1.36
C VAL A 102 3.12 -4.76 -1.43
N GLU A 103 2.34 -4.45 -2.45
CA GLU A 103 1.66 -3.18 -2.61
C GLU A 103 0.15 -3.40 -2.40
N THR A 104 -0.50 -2.52 -1.64
CA THR A 104 -1.97 -2.44 -1.61
C THR A 104 -2.43 -1.01 -1.86
N TYR A 105 -3.55 -0.88 -2.57
CA TYR A 105 -4.13 0.42 -2.87
C TYR A 105 -5.63 0.33 -3.04
N PHE A 106 -6.30 1.47 -2.99
CA PHE A 106 -7.74 1.58 -3.19
C PHE A 106 -8.02 2.35 -4.48
N SER A 107 -8.98 1.87 -5.27
CA SER A 107 -9.43 2.55 -6.46
C SER A 107 -10.88 2.18 -6.76
N VAL A 108 -11.71 3.20 -7.02
CA VAL A 108 -13.12 3.04 -7.41
C VAL A 108 -13.91 2.10 -6.47
N GLY A 109 -13.67 2.18 -5.16
CA GLY A 109 -14.40 1.38 -4.16
C GLY A 109 -13.82 0.00 -3.86
N SER A 110 -12.82 -0.47 -4.64
CA SER A 110 -12.15 -1.76 -4.44
C SER A 110 -10.77 -1.59 -3.83
N LYS A 111 -10.28 -2.64 -3.17
CA LYS A 111 -8.87 -2.78 -2.78
C LYS A 111 -8.15 -3.64 -3.81
N TYR A 112 -6.93 -3.29 -4.15
CA TYR A 112 -6.08 -4.04 -5.06
C TYR A 112 -4.79 -4.45 -4.35
N THR A 113 -4.19 -5.55 -4.79
CA THR A 113 -2.92 -6.02 -4.23
C THR A 113 -2.02 -6.52 -5.36
N ASN A 114 -0.80 -5.99 -5.38
CA ASN A 114 0.28 -6.48 -6.23
C ASN A 114 1.37 -7.11 -5.37
N VAL A 115 1.98 -8.18 -5.86
CA VAL A 115 3.07 -8.86 -5.15
C VAL A 115 4.22 -9.14 -6.09
N TRP A 116 5.44 -8.85 -5.61
CA TRP A 116 6.68 -9.23 -6.27
C TRP A 116 7.52 -10.10 -5.34
N SER A 117 8.17 -11.13 -5.86
CA SER A 117 9.30 -11.76 -5.17
C SER A 117 10.57 -10.94 -5.41
N LEU A 118 11.42 -10.82 -4.37
CA LEU A 118 12.70 -10.13 -4.44
C LEU A 118 13.86 -11.13 -4.37
N ALA A 119 14.64 -11.24 -5.44
CA ALA A 119 15.85 -12.04 -5.47
C ALA A 119 17.02 -11.33 -4.77
N GLN A 120 18.10 -12.07 -4.47
CA GLN A 120 19.27 -11.53 -3.75
C GLN A 120 20.01 -10.42 -4.52
N ASP A 121 19.95 -10.44 -5.85
CA ASP A 121 20.53 -9.43 -6.73
C ASP A 121 19.64 -8.17 -6.87
N GLY A 122 18.50 -8.13 -6.17
CA GLY A 122 17.53 -7.04 -6.23
C GLY A 122 16.51 -7.18 -7.36
N THR A 123 16.58 -8.23 -8.18
CA THR A 123 15.60 -8.49 -9.24
C THR A 123 14.22 -8.73 -8.65
N ARG A 124 13.21 -8.06 -9.22
CA ARG A 124 11.80 -8.16 -8.81
C ARG A 124 11.02 -8.93 -9.86
N THR A 125 10.36 -10.02 -9.46
CA THR A 125 9.47 -10.79 -10.33
C THR A 125 8.04 -10.59 -9.87
N LEU A 126 7.19 -10.07 -10.76
CA LEU A 126 5.77 -9.87 -10.47
C LEU A 126 5.06 -11.23 -10.38
N LEU A 127 4.39 -11.49 -9.27
CA LEU A 127 3.61 -12.71 -9.01
C LEU A 127 2.12 -12.54 -9.32
N THR A 128 1.66 -11.30 -9.49
CA THR A 128 0.28 -10.94 -9.80
C THR A 128 0.25 -10.23 -11.15
N PRO A 129 0.17 -10.95 -12.29
CA PRO A 129 0.18 -10.34 -13.63
C PRO A 129 -0.92 -9.28 -13.83
N GLN A 130 -2.01 -9.42 -13.09
CA GLN A 130 -3.02 -8.39 -12.87
C GLN A 130 -3.15 -8.12 -11.38
N PRO A 131 -3.41 -6.88 -10.95
CA PRO A 131 -3.68 -6.57 -9.55
C PRO A 131 -4.85 -7.41 -9.01
N VAL A 132 -4.65 -8.04 -7.86
CA VAL A 132 -5.68 -8.86 -7.22
C VAL A 132 -6.74 -7.94 -6.62
N GLU A 133 -7.92 -7.93 -7.21
CA GLU A 133 -9.04 -7.13 -6.75
C GLU A 133 -9.80 -7.81 -5.60
N GLU A 134 -9.97 -7.08 -4.50
CA GLU A 134 -10.98 -7.29 -3.49
C GLU A 134 -12.10 -6.26 -3.72
N LYS A 135 -13.12 -6.70 -4.47
CA LYS A 135 -14.21 -5.84 -4.92
C LYS A 135 -15.02 -5.29 -3.75
N ASP A 136 -15.46 -4.03 -3.88
CA ASP A 136 -16.30 -3.30 -2.92
C ASP A 136 -15.68 -3.14 -1.51
N TYR A 137 -14.39 -3.47 -1.35
CA TYR A 137 -13.73 -3.46 -0.05
C TYR A 137 -13.79 -2.09 0.64
N GLU A 138 -13.61 -0.99 -0.09
CA GLU A 138 -13.65 0.36 0.47
C GLU A 138 -15.06 0.74 0.92
N TYR A 139 -16.09 0.34 0.17
CA TYR A 139 -17.48 0.53 0.59
C TYR A 139 -17.83 -0.30 1.83
N ASP A 140 -17.27 -1.51 1.93
CA ASP A 140 -17.47 -2.43 3.04
C ASP A 140 -16.56 -2.15 4.25
N LEU A 141 -15.65 -1.16 4.19
CA LEU A 141 -14.65 -0.93 5.24
C LEU A 141 -15.30 -0.71 6.62
N TYR A 142 -16.36 0.10 6.70
CA TYR A 142 -17.04 0.37 7.96
C TYR A 142 -17.67 -0.90 8.56
N LYS A 143 -18.33 -1.71 7.72
CA LYS A 143 -18.91 -2.99 8.10
C LYS A 143 -17.83 -3.95 8.59
N ARG A 144 -16.71 -4.06 7.86
CA ARG A 144 -15.55 -4.90 8.22
C ARG A 144 -14.93 -4.45 9.54
N ALA A 145 -14.68 -3.15 9.70
CA ALA A 145 -14.08 -2.60 10.89
C ALA A 145 -14.94 -2.86 12.14
N THR A 146 -16.26 -2.65 12.03
CA THR A 146 -17.20 -2.87 13.13
C THR A 146 -17.32 -4.35 13.52
N ALA A 147 -17.30 -5.25 12.54
CA ALA A 147 -17.41 -6.68 12.76
C ALA A 147 -16.11 -7.30 13.32
N LEU A 148 -14.96 -6.91 12.78
CA LEU A 148 -13.66 -7.49 13.12
C LEU A 148 -13.02 -6.85 14.37
N TYR A 149 -13.34 -5.58 14.64
CA TYR A 149 -12.76 -4.82 15.75
C TYR A 149 -13.84 -4.15 16.62
N PRO A 150 -14.79 -4.91 17.20
CA PRO A 150 -15.90 -4.33 17.97
C PRO A 150 -15.49 -3.42 19.15
N PRO A 151 -14.34 -3.61 19.85
CA PRO A 151 -13.94 -2.69 20.91
C PRO A 151 -13.62 -1.27 20.42
N CYS A 152 -13.12 -1.12 19.20
CA CYS A 152 -12.85 0.18 18.59
C CYS A 152 -12.83 0.05 17.05
N PRO A 153 -13.98 0.26 16.38
CA PRO A 153 -14.06 0.20 14.93
C PRO A 153 -13.18 1.24 14.23
N SER A 154 -12.95 2.42 14.82
CA SER A 154 -12.09 3.45 14.23
C SER A 154 -10.64 2.98 14.09
N ASP A 155 -10.08 2.36 15.13
CA ASP A 155 -8.74 1.76 15.06
C ASP A 155 -8.71 0.61 14.05
N GLY A 156 -9.77 -0.20 14.01
CA GLY A 156 -9.95 -1.26 13.02
C GLY A 156 -9.98 -0.74 11.58
N TYR A 157 -10.62 0.41 11.36
CA TYR A 157 -10.67 1.08 10.07
C TYR A 157 -9.27 1.47 9.60
N GLU A 158 -8.45 2.04 10.49
CA GLU A 158 -7.06 2.37 10.20
C GLU A 158 -6.20 1.13 9.95
N LEU A 159 -6.38 0.05 10.70
CA LEU A 159 -5.69 -1.23 10.45
C LEU A 159 -6.03 -1.80 9.06
N LEU A 160 -7.30 -1.79 8.66
CA LEU A 160 -7.74 -2.31 7.36
C LEU A 160 -7.29 -1.43 6.20
N ARG A 161 -7.15 -0.12 6.41
CA ARG A 161 -6.77 0.84 5.36
C ARG A 161 -5.26 1.04 5.24
N PHE A 162 -4.55 1.07 6.36
CA PHE A 162 -3.14 1.47 6.43
C PHE A 162 -2.22 0.36 6.94
N GLY A 163 -2.77 -0.76 7.41
CA GLY A 163 -2.00 -1.84 8.04
C GLY A 163 -1.50 -1.50 9.46
N ARG A 164 -1.78 -0.30 9.96
CA ARG A 164 -1.41 0.19 11.30
C ARG A 164 -2.35 1.30 11.76
N ILE A 165 -2.40 1.54 13.06
CA ILE A 165 -3.15 2.65 13.65
C ILE A 165 -2.24 3.89 13.63
N LEU A 166 -2.65 4.91 12.88
CA LEU A 166 -2.00 6.23 12.77
C LEU A 166 -2.48 7.19 13.87
N SER A 167 -3.68 6.98 14.40
CA SER A 167 -4.18 7.76 15.54
C SER A 167 -3.18 7.73 16.71
N PRO A 168 -2.88 8.88 17.33
CA PRO A 168 -1.97 8.95 18.48
C PRO A 168 -2.56 8.23 19.72
N SER A 169 -3.88 8.12 19.79
CA SER A 169 -4.61 7.48 20.89
C SER A 169 -5.17 6.14 20.45
N GLN A 170 -4.34 5.10 20.52
CA GLN A 170 -4.70 3.75 20.11
C GLN A 170 -5.46 3.03 21.23
N THR A 171 -6.70 2.62 20.97
CA THR A 171 -7.59 1.99 21.95
C THR A 171 -7.51 0.46 21.90
N LEU A 172 -7.35 -0.13 20.71
CA LEU A 172 -7.19 -1.58 20.57
C LEU A 172 -5.90 -2.05 21.26
N ALA A 173 -6.01 -3.07 22.10
CA ALA A 173 -4.86 -3.76 22.67
C ALA A 173 -4.02 -4.42 21.57
N ALA A 174 -2.70 -4.50 21.75
CA ALA A 174 -1.77 -4.98 20.71
C ALA A 174 -2.14 -6.36 20.13
N ASN A 175 -2.59 -7.29 20.97
CA ASN A 175 -3.02 -8.63 20.56
C ASN A 175 -4.34 -8.66 19.77
N ALA A 176 -5.13 -7.57 19.81
CA ALA A 176 -6.37 -7.41 19.07
C ALA A 176 -6.19 -6.69 17.72
N ARG A 177 -4.95 -6.33 17.35
CA ARG A 177 -4.63 -5.58 16.12
C ARG A 177 -4.29 -6.47 14.92
N ALA A 178 -4.55 -7.77 15.01
CA ALA A 178 -4.34 -8.68 13.90
C ALA A 178 -5.22 -8.27 12.71
N THR A 179 -4.63 -8.13 11.53
CA THR A 179 -5.33 -7.89 10.27
C THR A 179 -4.99 -9.00 9.28
N TRP A 180 -5.98 -9.44 8.52
CA TRP A 180 -5.85 -10.52 7.56
C TRP A 180 -6.02 -9.99 6.16
N MET A 181 -5.11 -10.37 5.28
CA MET A 181 -5.12 -9.91 3.89
C MET A 181 -4.72 -11.05 2.96
N GLN A 182 -5.27 -11.02 1.75
CA GLN A 182 -4.90 -11.97 0.71
C GLN A 182 -3.58 -11.57 0.07
N VAL A 183 -2.67 -12.53 -0.11
CA VAL A 183 -1.35 -12.34 -0.71
C VAL A 183 -1.00 -13.56 -1.58
N ASN A 184 -0.57 -13.31 -2.81
CA ASN A 184 0.03 -14.33 -3.67
C ASN A 184 1.50 -14.53 -3.26
N TRP A 185 1.85 -15.73 -2.82
CA TRP A 185 3.20 -16.05 -2.32
C TRP A 185 4.03 -16.91 -3.27
N ALA A 186 3.44 -17.32 -4.39
CA ALA A 186 4.06 -17.99 -5.52
C ALA A 186 3.39 -17.51 -6.81
N ALA A 187 4.05 -17.74 -7.96
CA ALA A 187 3.38 -17.63 -9.26
C ALA A 187 2.36 -18.77 -9.39
N ASP A 188 1.24 -18.48 -10.06
CA ASP A 188 0.21 -19.48 -10.38
C ASP A 188 0.74 -20.58 -11.32
#